data_AF-A0A6A5DXR7-F1
#
_entry.id   AF-A0A6A5DXR7-F1
#
_cell.length_a   1.000
_cell.length_b   1.000
_cell.length_c   1.000
_cell.angle_alpha   90.00
_cell.angle_beta   90.00
_cell.angle_gamma   90.00
#
_symmetry.space_group_name_H-M   'P 1'
#
loop_
_entity.id
_entity.type
_entity.pdbx_description
1 polymer ?
#
loop_
_entity_poly.entity_id
_entity_poly.type
_entity_poly.pdbx_seq_one_letter_code
_entity_poly.pdbx_strand_id
1 'polypeptide(L)'
;MLLSVGSIWAVTAVLVITAIQRITDGDYDIDSQIMLLTSGCAVGANVLMVLILHQSGASHGHSHSFPSSRLQTDSQRQGQGHGHHHGHGNGHGNGSVKAAFIHVVGDLVQSVGVLLAATIIHFWPEYKAADPICTFLFSVLVLGTTLPVTKDVFRILMEGVPQGVPFSTVRELLLSVRGVVGVHSLHMWSLNMTHSLLSVHVATEEDADSQIVLRKATKLLRS
;
A
#
# COMPACT_ATOMS: atom_id res chain seq x y z
N MET A 1 -10.90 7.01 -2.92
CA MET A 1 -10.38 5.92 -2.06
C MET A 1 -11.24 5.68 -0.83
N LEU A 2 -11.50 6.67 0.04
CA LEU A 2 -12.31 6.48 1.26
C LEU A 2 -13.69 5.87 1.01
N LEU A 3 -14.42 6.32 -0.02
CA LEU A 3 -15.73 5.76 -0.35
C LEU A 3 -15.66 4.25 -0.69
N SER A 4 -14.60 3.82 -1.37
CA SER A 4 -14.39 2.41 -1.73
C SER A 4 -13.96 1.57 -0.52
N VAL A 5 -13.12 2.11 0.36
CA VAL A 5 -12.75 1.45 1.62
C VAL A 5 -13.96 1.34 2.55
N GLY A 6 -14.76 2.40 2.67
CA GLY A 6 -15.99 2.42 3.43
C GLY A 6 -17.04 1.44 2.88
N SER A 7 -17.16 1.31 1.56
CA SER A 7 -18.06 0.31 0.96
C SER A 7 -17.62 -1.12 1.27
N ILE A 8 -16.31 -1.40 1.27
CA ILE A 8 -15.78 -2.73 1.64
C ILE A 8 -16.13 -3.05 3.09
N TRP A 9 -15.99 -2.08 4.00
CA TRP A 9 -16.36 -2.25 5.41
C TRP A 9 -17.87 -2.47 5.60
N ALA A 10 -18.70 -1.72 4.87
CA ALA A 10 -20.15 -1.89 4.90
C ALA A 10 -20.57 -3.30 4.42
N VAL A 11 -20.04 -3.75 3.28
CA VAL A 11 -20.29 -5.10 2.76
C VAL A 11 -19.83 -6.17 3.76
N THR A 12 -18.64 -6.00 4.33
CA THR A 12 -18.09 -6.96 5.31
C THR A 12 -18.95 -7.02 6.58
N ALA A 13 -19.43 -5.88 7.08
CA ALA A 13 -20.34 -5.83 8.22
C ALA A 13 -21.68 -6.55 7.94
N VAL A 14 -22.25 -6.35 6.75
CA VAL A 14 -23.46 -7.06 6.32
C VAL A 14 -23.22 -8.57 6.27
N LEU A 15 -22.08 -9.01 5.71
CA LEU A 15 -21.72 -10.44 5.67
C LEU A 15 -21.55 -11.06 7.06
N VAL A 16 -20.98 -10.33 8.02
CA VAL A 16 -20.86 -10.80 9.40
C VAL A 16 -22.23 -10.92 10.05
N ILE A 17 -23.09 -9.91 9.88
CA ILE A 17 -24.44 -9.94 10.45
C ILE A 17 -25.24 -11.10 9.88
N THR A 18 -25.18 -11.33 8.57
CA THR A 18 -25.88 -12.45 7.93
C THR A 18 -25.29 -13.80 8.36
N ALA A 19 -23.98 -13.91 8.56
CA ALA A 19 -23.36 -15.12 9.09
C ALA A 19 -23.82 -15.43 10.53
N ILE A 20 -23.93 -14.41 11.39
CA ILE A 20 -24.44 -14.57 12.77
C ILE A 20 -25.91 -15.00 12.77
N GLN A 21 -26.73 -14.37 11.93
CA GLN A 21 -28.13 -14.76 11.75
C GLN A 21 -28.24 -16.22 11.30
N ARG A 22 -27.43 -16.63 10.32
CA ARG A 22 -27.36 -18.03 9.84
C ARG A 22 -27.00 -19.04 10.93
N ILE A 23 -26.09 -18.70 11.84
CA ILE A 23 -25.73 -19.57 12.98
C ILE A 23 -26.91 -19.70 13.97
N THR A 24 -27.68 -18.62 14.15
CA THR A 24 -28.72 -18.54 15.19
C THR A 24 -30.04 -19.16 14.73
N ASP A 25 -30.42 -18.98 13.47
CA ASP A 25 -31.71 -19.45 12.94
C ASP A 25 -31.72 -20.94 12.55
N GLY A 26 -30.55 -21.54 12.28
CA GLY A 26 -30.35 -23.00 12.17
C GLY A 26 -31.04 -23.73 11.02
N ASP A 27 -32.05 -23.13 10.39
CA ASP A 27 -32.85 -23.72 9.31
C ASP A 27 -32.63 -22.95 8.01
N TYR A 28 -31.85 -23.54 7.12
CA TYR A 28 -31.71 -23.05 5.75
C TYR A 28 -31.49 -24.21 4.79
N ASP A 29 -32.27 -24.21 3.72
CA ASP A 29 -32.09 -25.08 2.56
C ASP A 29 -31.02 -24.44 1.67
N ILE A 30 -29.77 -24.84 1.89
CA ILE A 30 -28.63 -24.32 1.14
C ILE A 30 -28.55 -25.10 -0.17
N ASP A 31 -28.82 -24.43 -1.29
CA ASP A 31 -28.55 -24.99 -2.61
C ASP A 31 -27.03 -25.10 -2.81
N SER A 32 -26.50 -26.29 -2.50
CA SER A 32 -25.08 -26.60 -2.62
C SER A 32 -24.55 -26.48 -4.06
N GLN A 33 -25.41 -26.62 -5.08
CA GLN A 33 -25.00 -26.49 -6.48
C GLN A 33 -24.68 -25.04 -6.83
N ILE A 34 -25.51 -24.09 -6.38
CA ILE A 34 -25.27 -22.66 -6.59
C ILE A 34 -24.01 -22.20 -5.86
N MET A 35 -23.77 -22.71 -4.65
CA MET A 35 -22.57 -22.41 -3.87
C MET A 35 -21.29 -22.96 -4.52
N LEU A 36 -21.32 -24.20 -4.99
CA LEU A 36 -20.20 -24.82 -5.71
C LEU A 36 -19.88 -24.10 -7.02
N LEU A 37 -20.90 -23.74 -7.80
CA LEU A 37 -20.72 -23.02 -9.06
C LEU A 37 -20.09 -21.63 -8.83
N THR A 38 -20.60 -20.89 -7.85
CA THR A 38 -20.12 -19.53 -7.53
C THR A 38 -18.68 -19.55 -7.00
N SER A 39 -18.37 -20.47 -6.07
CA SER A 39 -17.02 -20.62 -5.52
C SER A 39 -16.01 -21.13 -6.56
N GLY A 40 -16.42 -22.06 -7.43
CA GLY A 40 -15.59 -22.53 -8.54
C GLY A 40 -15.23 -21.42 -9.53
N CYS A 41 -16.21 -20.57 -9.89
CA CYS A 41 -15.96 -19.40 -10.72
C CYS A 41 -14.98 -18.41 -10.07
N ALA A 42 -15.13 -18.15 -8.78
CA ALA A 42 -14.23 -17.28 -8.01
C ALA A 42 -12.79 -17.81 -7.98
N VAL A 43 -12.59 -19.12 -7.75
CA VAL A 43 -11.26 -19.74 -7.83
C VAL A 43 -10.69 -19.63 -9.24
N GLY A 44 -11.50 -19.88 -10.27
CA GLY A 44 -11.08 -19.74 -11.67
C GLY A 44 -10.61 -18.32 -12.02
N ALA A 45 -11.34 -17.30 -11.58
CA ALA A 45 -10.94 -15.90 -11.76
C ALA A 45 -9.63 -15.57 -11.03
N ASN A 46 -9.44 -16.05 -9.80
CA ASN A 46 -8.22 -15.82 -9.03
C ASN A 46 -7.01 -16.53 -9.66
N VAL A 47 -7.19 -17.75 -10.18
CA VAL A 47 -6.15 -18.47 -10.93
C VAL A 47 -5.79 -17.73 -12.21
N LEU A 48 -6.76 -17.23 -12.96
CA LEU A 48 -6.51 -16.41 -14.15
C LEU A 48 -5.69 -15.16 -13.81
N MET A 49 -6.02 -14.49 -12.71
CA MET A 49 -5.27 -13.33 -12.22
C MET A 49 -3.79 -13.68 -11.90
N VAL A 50 -3.55 -14.82 -11.23
CA VAL A 50 -2.18 -15.32 -10.98
C VAL A 50 -1.42 -15.56 -12.29
N LEU A 51 -2.06 -16.18 -13.28
CA LEU A 51 -1.44 -16.49 -14.57
C LEU A 51 -1.06 -15.20 -15.34
N ILE A 52 -1.94 -14.19 -15.33
CA ILE A 52 -1.66 -12.88 -15.94
C ILE A 52 -0.46 -12.21 -15.25
N LEU A 53 -0.38 -12.30 -13.92
CA LEU A 53 0.74 -11.73 -13.16
C LEU A 53 2.06 -12.47 -13.46
N HIS A 54 2.01 -13.79 -13.64
CA HIS A 54 3.19 -14.58 -14.01
C HIS A 54 3.70 -14.27 -15.43
N GLN A 55 2.79 -14.03 -16.38
CA GLN A 55 3.17 -13.64 -17.76
C GLN A 55 3.75 -12.22 -17.84
N SER A 56 3.27 -11.30 -17.00
CA SER A 56 3.78 -9.93 -16.93
C SER A 56 5.15 -9.81 -16.23
N GLY A 57 5.56 -10.80 -15.45
CA GLY A 57 6.94 -10.92 -14.93
C GLY A 57 7.94 -11.51 -15.92
N ALA A 58 7.50 -12.18 -16.99
CA ALA A 58 8.38 -12.94 -17.90
C ALA A 58 8.79 -12.19 -19.17
N SER A 59 8.28 -10.98 -19.44
CA SER A 59 8.39 -10.35 -20.76
C SER A 59 9.18 -9.04 -20.85
N HIS A 60 9.85 -8.55 -19.80
CA HIS A 60 10.70 -7.34 -19.88
C HIS A 60 12.03 -7.47 -19.10
N GLY A 61 13.04 -8.05 -19.75
CA GLY A 61 14.43 -8.01 -19.32
C GLY A 61 15.31 -7.37 -20.39
N HIS A 62 15.40 -6.03 -20.42
CA HIS A 62 16.41 -5.33 -21.21
C HIS A 62 17.66 -5.10 -20.36
N SER A 63 18.66 -5.96 -20.55
CA SER A 63 20.01 -5.79 -20.03
C SER A 63 20.75 -4.72 -20.84
N HIS A 64 20.94 -3.52 -20.28
CA HIS A 64 21.94 -2.57 -20.74
C HIS A 64 23.03 -2.40 -19.68
N SER A 65 24.00 -3.31 -19.69
CA SER A 65 25.29 -3.12 -19.03
C SER A 65 26.22 -2.35 -19.97
N PHE A 66 26.35 -1.04 -19.76
CA PHE A 66 27.45 -0.26 -20.33
C PHE A 66 28.70 -0.42 -19.47
N PRO A 67 29.90 -0.64 -20.06
CA PRO A 67 31.14 -0.67 -19.32
C PRO A 67 31.62 0.77 -19.11
N SER A 68 31.60 1.28 -17.88
CA SER A 68 32.33 2.51 -17.53
C SER A 68 33.64 2.15 -16.86
N SER A 69 34.70 2.40 -17.63
CA SER A 69 36.09 2.39 -17.24
C SER A 69 36.42 3.51 -16.23
N ARG A 70 37.25 3.16 -15.25
CA ARG A 70 38.35 3.97 -14.66
C ARG A 70 37.94 5.15 -13.75
N LEU A 71 38.20 5.06 -12.44
CA LEU A 71 39.42 5.59 -11.81
C LEU A 71 39.44 5.26 -10.30
N GLN A 72 40.65 5.01 -9.83
CA GLN A 72 41.03 4.62 -8.49
C GLN A 72 41.36 5.90 -7.71
N THR A 73 40.69 6.12 -6.57
CA THR A 73 41.18 7.06 -5.57
C THR A 73 40.82 6.58 -4.18
N ASP A 74 41.88 6.32 -3.42
CA ASP A 74 41.93 5.95 -2.01
C ASP A 74 41.57 7.14 -1.11
N SER A 75 40.78 6.90 -0.04
CA SER A 75 40.69 7.71 1.18
C SER A 75 39.76 7.09 2.23
N GLN A 76 40.38 6.43 3.22
CA GLN A 76 40.11 6.50 4.67
C GLN A 76 38.69 6.43 5.30
N ARG A 77 38.59 5.47 6.24
CA ARG A 77 38.11 5.54 7.65
C ARG A 77 36.61 5.34 8.01
N GLN A 78 36.44 4.31 8.89
CA GLN A 78 35.63 4.20 10.13
C GLN A 78 34.11 3.94 10.11
N GLY A 79 33.72 2.97 10.96
CA GLY A 79 32.39 2.74 11.55
C GLY A 79 31.44 1.97 10.63
N GLN A 80 30.52 1.10 11.05
CA GLN A 80 29.90 0.80 12.33
C GLN A 80 29.07 -0.50 12.10
N GLY A 81 28.88 -1.31 13.14
CA GLY A 81 28.23 -2.62 13.07
C GLY A 81 26.79 -2.65 12.55
N HIS A 82 26.45 -3.82 12.01
CA HIS A 82 25.16 -4.19 11.42
C HIS A 82 23.98 -4.07 12.40
N GLY A 83 22.98 -3.28 12.00
CA GLY A 83 21.61 -3.33 12.53
C GLY A 83 20.64 -3.46 11.35
N HIS A 84 20.06 -4.65 11.19
CA HIS A 84 19.10 -4.95 10.12
C HIS A 84 17.77 -4.22 10.37
N HIS A 85 17.56 -3.11 9.68
CA HIS A 85 16.25 -2.48 9.54
C HIS A 85 15.69 -2.82 8.16
N HIS A 86 14.61 -3.59 8.13
CA HIS A 86 13.83 -3.89 6.92
C HIS A 86 13.08 -2.63 6.45
N GLY A 87 13.81 -1.71 5.83
CA GLY A 87 13.25 -0.59 5.09
C GLY A 87 12.79 -1.07 3.71
N HIS A 88 11.49 -0.93 3.43
CA HIS A 88 10.88 -1.13 2.12
C HIS A 88 11.54 -0.18 1.09
N GLY A 89 12.62 -0.66 0.48
CA GLY A 89 13.40 0.02 -0.54
C GLY A 89 12.71 -0.02 -1.90
N ASN A 90 12.61 1.16 -2.49
CA ASN A 90 11.83 1.55 -3.65
C ASN A 90 12.41 1.03 -4.99
N GLY A 91 12.35 -0.28 -5.23
CA GLY A 91 12.60 -0.88 -6.54
C GLY A 91 11.32 -0.84 -7.39
N HIS A 92 11.22 0.14 -8.30
CA HIS A 92 10.02 0.49 -9.07
C HIS A 92 9.48 -0.59 -10.03
N GLY A 93 10.11 -1.78 -10.11
CA GLY A 93 9.56 -2.96 -10.78
C GLY A 93 9.16 -4.09 -9.82
N ASN A 94 9.78 -4.18 -8.64
CA ASN A 94 9.68 -5.37 -7.80
C ASN A 94 8.78 -5.15 -6.57
N GLY A 95 8.69 -3.92 -6.06
CA GLY A 95 7.85 -3.59 -4.90
C GLY A 95 6.36 -3.73 -5.21
N SER A 96 5.92 -3.12 -6.31
CA SER A 96 4.53 -3.20 -6.78
C SER A 96 4.14 -4.63 -7.16
N VAL A 97 5.03 -5.37 -7.82
CA VAL A 97 4.79 -6.79 -8.17
C VAL A 97 4.73 -7.66 -6.92
N LYS A 98 5.61 -7.43 -5.92
CA LYS A 98 5.55 -8.16 -4.65
C LYS A 98 4.28 -7.86 -3.86
N ALA A 99 3.84 -6.60 -3.84
CA ALA A 99 2.58 -6.21 -3.22
C ALA A 99 1.37 -6.84 -3.93
N ALA A 100 1.34 -6.80 -5.27
CA ALA A 100 0.33 -7.46 -6.08
C ALA A 100 0.34 -8.98 -5.86
N PHE A 101 1.51 -9.61 -5.79
CA PHE A 101 1.63 -11.04 -5.53
C PHE A 101 1.07 -11.44 -4.17
N ILE A 102 1.41 -10.70 -3.10
CA ILE A 102 0.89 -10.96 -1.75
C ILE A 102 -0.65 -10.80 -1.74
N HIS A 103 -1.17 -9.80 -2.44
CA HIS A 103 -2.61 -9.57 -2.55
C HIS A 103 -3.32 -10.74 -3.25
N VAL A 104 -2.82 -11.13 -4.42
CA VAL A 104 -3.39 -12.24 -5.21
C VAL A 104 -3.32 -13.57 -4.46
N VAL A 105 -2.23 -13.82 -3.72
CA VAL A 105 -2.13 -15.00 -2.85
C VAL A 105 -3.21 -14.97 -1.76
N GLY A 106 -3.48 -13.81 -1.17
CA GLY A 106 -4.57 -13.63 -0.21
C GLY A 106 -5.93 -13.99 -0.82
N ASP A 107 -6.23 -13.47 -2.01
CA ASP A 107 -7.48 -13.76 -2.72
C ASP A 107 -7.61 -15.25 -3.08
N LEU A 108 -6.50 -15.90 -3.48
CA LEU A 108 -6.49 -17.33 -3.80
C LEU A 108 -6.77 -18.20 -2.56
N VAL A 109 -6.10 -17.92 -1.44
CA VAL A 109 -6.32 -18.65 -0.18
C VAL A 109 -7.78 -18.52 0.25
N GLN A 110 -8.35 -17.33 0.10
CA GLN A 110 -9.74 -17.04 0.44
C GLN A 110 -10.74 -17.76 -0.47
N SER A 111 -10.56 -17.73 -1.80
CA SER A 111 -11.49 -18.41 -2.72
C SER A 111 -11.41 -19.94 -2.57
N VAL A 112 -10.22 -20.48 -2.31
CA VAL A 112 -10.04 -21.91 -1.98
C VAL A 112 -10.73 -22.25 -0.67
N GLY A 113 -10.64 -21.39 0.36
CA GLY A 113 -11.35 -21.59 1.63
C GLY A 113 -12.86 -21.73 1.44
N VAL A 114 -13.47 -20.85 0.64
CA VAL A 114 -14.91 -20.89 0.32
C VAL A 114 -15.24 -22.14 -0.49
N LEU A 115 -14.42 -22.52 -1.46
CA LEU A 115 -14.62 -23.74 -2.25
C LEU A 115 -14.56 -25.00 -1.37
N LEU A 116 -13.63 -25.05 -0.41
CA LEU A 116 -13.54 -26.16 0.55
C LEU A 116 -14.78 -26.21 1.44
N ALA A 117 -15.24 -25.08 1.97
CA ALA A 117 -16.47 -25.01 2.76
C ALA A 117 -17.69 -25.49 1.95
N ALA A 118 -17.84 -25.03 0.70
CA ALA A 118 -18.89 -25.47 -0.21
C ALA A 118 -18.83 -26.98 -0.52
N THR A 119 -17.62 -27.51 -0.72
CA THR A 119 -17.40 -28.93 -0.97
C THR A 119 -17.76 -29.78 0.25
N ILE A 120 -17.36 -29.35 1.45
CA ILE A 120 -17.70 -30.04 2.71
C ILE A 120 -19.22 -30.07 2.91
N ILE A 121 -19.92 -28.95 2.67
CA ILE A 121 -21.39 -28.88 2.78
C ILE A 121 -22.07 -29.79 1.74
N HIS A 122 -21.52 -29.87 0.52
CA HIS A 122 -22.08 -30.71 -0.53
C HIS A 122 -22.00 -32.21 -0.21
N PHE A 123 -20.86 -32.68 0.29
CA PHE A 123 -20.70 -34.08 0.65
C PHE A 123 -21.40 -34.40 1.97
N TRP A 124 -21.24 -33.54 2.99
CA TRP A 124 -21.70 -33.79 4.35
C TRP A 124 -22.63 -32.63 4.80
N PRO A 125 -23.92 -32.67 4.39
CA PRO A 125 -24.88 -31.60 4.68
C PRO A 125 -25.19 -31.41 6.16
N GLU A 126 -24.75 -32.32 7.04
CA GLU A 126 -24.78 -32.20 8.50
C GLU A 126 -23.87 -31.06 9.02
N TYR A 127 -22.86 -30.63 8.24
CA TYR A 127 -21.89 -29.60 8.61
C TYR A 127 -22.25 -28.20 8.06
N LYS A 128 -23.54 -27.81 8.11
CA LYS A 128 -24.02 -26.49 7.63
C LYS A 128 -23.31 -25.30 8.31
N ALA A 129 -22.74 -25.50 9.50
CA ALA A 129 -21.98 -24.48 10.23
C ALA A 129 -20.64 -24.09 9.56
N ALA A 130 -20.16 -24.84 8.56
CA ALA A 130 -18.92 -24.51 7.86
C ALA A 130 -18.99 -23.19 7.07
N ASP A 131 -20.16 -22.83 6.53
CA ASP A 131 -20.36 -21.59 5.74
C ASP A 131 -20.23 -20.31 6.58
N PRO A 132 -20.90 -20.20 7.75
CA PRO A 132 -20.71 -19.05 8.65
C PRO A 132 -19.28 -18.92 9.20
N ILE A 133 -18.63 -20.03 9.53
CA ILE A 133 -17.24 -20.02 10.02
C ILE A 133 -16.29 -19.51 8.94
N CYS A 134 -16.48 -19.96 7.69
CA CYS A 134 -15.70 -19.48 6.55
C CYS A 134 -15.94 -17.98 6.30
N THR A 135 -17.20 -17.53 6.40
CA THR A 135 -17.56 -16.10 6.24
C THR A 135 -16.95 -15.23 7.34
N PHE A 136 -16.94 -15.72 8.58
CA PHE A 136 -16.33 -15.01 9.70
C PHE A 136 -14.80 -14.91 9.55
N LEU A 137 -14.15 -16.01 9.17
CA LEU A 137 -12.71 -16.02 8.90
C LEU A 137 -12.34 -15.05 7.77
N PHE A 138 -13.13 -15.03 6.69
CA PHE A 138 -12.98 -14.11 5.58
C PHE A 138 -13.10 -12.65 6.04
N SER A 139 -14.12 -12.33 6.83
CA SER A 139 -14.32 -10.97 7.37
C SER A 139 -13.09 -10.49 8.15
N VAL A 140 -12.54 -11.33 9.03
CA VAL A 140 -11.34 -10.99 9.80
C VAL A 140 -10.14 -10.73 8.89
N LEU A 141 -9.94 -11.53 7.84
CA LEU A 141 -8.86 -11.35 6.87
C LEU A 141 -9.02 -10.05 6.06
N VAL A 142 -10.24 -9.71 5.62
CA VAL A 142 -10.54 -8.44 4.93
C VAL A 142 -10.30 -7.25 5.85
N LEU A 143 -10.74 -7.32 7.10
CA LEU A 143 -10.47 -6.26 8.07
C LEU A 143 -8.97 -6.09 8.28
N GLY A 144 -8.23 -7.18 8.50
CA GLY A 144 -6.78 -7.15 8.70
C GLY A 144 -6.01 -6.54 7.53
N THR A 145 -6.41 -6.85 6.29
CA THR A 145 -5.76 -6.32 5.08
C THR A 145 -6.15 -4.88 4.76
N THR A 146 -7.38 -4.46 5.08
CA THR A 146 -7.86 -3.10 4.81
C THR A 146 -7.48 -2.09 5.89
N LEU A 147 -7.27 -2.52 7.14
CA LEU A 147 -6.91 -1.63 8.25
C LEU A 147 -5.65 -0.77 8.01
N PRO A 148 -4.51 -1.31 7.52
CA PRO A 148 -3.34 -0.50 7.19
C PRO A 148 -3.64 0.54 6.11
N VAL A 149 -4.37 0.15 5.06
CA VAL A 149 -4.75 1.03 3.95
C VAL A 149 -5.65 2.16 4.45
N THR A 150 -6.64 1.86 5.28
CA THR A 150 -7.52 2.87 5.88
C THR A 150 -6.73 3.88 6.71
N LYS A 151 -5.75 3.41 7.50
CA LYS A 151 -4.89 4.27 8.31
C LYS A 151 -4.06 5.21 7.44
N ASP A 152 -3.51 4.72 6.34
CA ASP A 152 -2.72 5.53 5.42
C ASP A 152 -3.59 6.60 4.72
N VAL A 153 -4.78 6.22 4.27
CA VAL A 153 -5.73 7.17 3.64
C VAL A 153 -6.20 8.21 4.66
N PHE A 154 -6.49 7.80 5.89
CA PHE A 154 -6.88 8.73 6.96
C PHE A 154 -5.76 9.72 7.28
N ARG A 155 -4.51 9.27 7.26
CA ARG A 155 -3.35 10.12 7.49
C ARG A 155 -3.12 11.16 6.39
N ILE A 156 -3.36 10.77 5.13
CA ILE A 156 -3.35 11.70 4.00
C ILE A 156 -4.47 12.74 4.15
N LEU A 157 -5.67 12.31 4.54
CA LEU A 157 -6.81 13.20 4.74
C LEU A 157 -6.61 14.21 5.87
N MET A 158 -5.86 13.80 6.91
CA MET A 158 -5.48 14.64 8.05
C MET A 158 -4.31 15.60 7.74
N GLU A 159 -3.96 15.80 6.47
CA GLU A 159 -2.80 16.58 6.03
C GLU A 159 -1.50 16.16 6.75
N GLY A 160 -1.37 14.86 7.04
CA GLY A 160 -0.25 14.33 7.80
C GLY A 160 1.08 14.60 7.11
N VAL A 161 2.06 15.09 7.89
CA VAL A 161 3.44 15.34 7.43
C VAL A 161 4.00 14.08 6.74
N PRO A 162 4.56 14.21 5.52
CA PRO A 162 5.09 13.07 4.76
C PRO A 162 6.13 12.29 5.57
N GLN A 163 6.08 10.95 5.51
CA GLN A 163 7.08 10.11 6.17
C GLN A 163 8.44 10.30 5.50
N GLY A 164 9.46 10.66 6.29
CA GLY A 164 10.86 10.65 5.85
C GLY A 164 11.48 12.02 5.54
N VAL A 165 10.73 13.12 5.66
CA VAL A 165 11.29 14.47 5.51
C VAL A 165 11.25 15.21 6.85
N PRO A 166 12.38 15.34 7.56
CA PRO A 166 12.42 16.09 8.82
C PRO A 166 12.18 17.57 8.53
N PHE A 167 11.26 18.17 9.28
CA PHE A 167 10.99 19.61 9.23
C PHE A 167 12.28 20.44 9.40
N SER A 168 13.17 19.99 10.30
CA SER A 168 14.46 20.61 10.56
C SER A 168 15.37 20.62 9.33
N THR A 169 15.47 19.49 8.62
CA THR A 169 16.32 19.36 7.43
C THR A 169 15.87 20.31 6.32
N VAL A 170 14.56 20.40 6.04
CA VAL A 170 14.03 21.31 5.01
C VAL A 170 14.26 22.77 5.41
N ARG A 171 14.08 23.10 6.68
CA ARG A 171 14.33 24.45 7.20
C ARG A 171 15.79 24.84 7.06
N GLU A 172 16.72 23.96 7.46
CA GLU A 172 18.16 24.20 7.32
C GLU A 172 18.58 24.33 5.85
N LEU A 173 18.00 23.51 4.97
CA LEU A 173 18.26 23.57 3.53
C LEU A 173 17.82 24.92 2.94
N LEU A 174 16.67 25.43 3.35
CA LEU A 174 16.16 26.75 2.94
C LEU A 174 17.00 27.90 3.50
N LEU A 175 17.45 27.80 4.75
CA LEU A 175 18.35 28.79 5.37
C LEU A 175 19.75 28.81 4.75
N SER A 176 20.18 27.71 4.11
CA SER A 176 21.46 27.65 3.41
C SER A 176 21.49 28.45 2.09
N VAL A 177 20.32 28.91 1.60
CA VAL A 177 20.23 29.71 0.38
C VAL A 177 20.67 31.15 0.66
N ARG A 178 21.71 31.60 -0.04
CA ARG A 178 22.23 32.97 0.08
C ARG A 178 21.13 34.01 -0.21
N GLY A 179 20.91 34.92 0.73
CA GLY A 179 19.86 35.96 0.68
C GLY A 179 18.59 35.61 1.45
N VAL A 180 18.51 34.44 2.10
CA VAL A 180 17.43 34.07 3.02
C VAL A 180 17.79 34.46 4.46
N VAL A 181 16.99 35.32 5.06
CA VAL A 181 17.15 35.79 6.45
C VAL A 181 16.35 34.91 7.42
N GLY A 182 15.22 34.37 6.97
CA GLY A 182 14.35 33.57 7.82
C GLY A 182 13.30 32.77 7.05
N VAL A 183 12.78 31.74 7.71
CA VAL A 183 11.77 30.83 7.17
C VAL A 183 10.64 30.72 8.18
N HIS A 184 9.42 31.05 7.76
CA HIS A 184 8.22 31.06 8.59
C HIS A 184 7.09 30.28 7.92
N SER A 185 6.13 29.81 8.74
CA SER A 185 4.91 29.13 8.28
C SER A 185 5.18 28.00 7.27
N LEU A 186 6.20 27.17 7.54
CA LEU A 186 6.51 25.99 6.73
C LEU A 186 5.44 24.92 6.97
N HIS A 187 4.59 24.70 5.98
CA HIS A 187 3.58 23.65 5.97
C HIS A 187 3.95 22.60 4.92
N MET A 188 3.93 21.32 5.30
CA MET A 188 4.25 20.20 4.43
C MET A 188 3.12 19.18 4.46
N TRP A 189 2.59 18.85 3.29
CA TRP A 189 1.46 17.94 3.14
C TRP A 189 1.83 16.86 2.12
N SER A 190 1.27 15.67 2.24
CA SER A 190 1.37 14.65 1.20
C SER A 190 0.07 14.57 0.44
N LEU A 191 0.10 14.82 -0.88
CA LEU A 191 -1.08 14.64 -1.73
C LEU A 191 -1.27 13.14 -2.00
N ASN A 192 -0.18 12.47 -2.38
CA ASN A 192 -0.12 11.03 -2.66
C ASN A 192 1.12 10.42 -1.98
N MET A 193 1.28 9.09 -2.04
CA MET A 193 2.51 8.39 -1.58
C MET A 193 3.79 8.86 -2.29
N THR A 194 3.67 9.45 -3.48
CA THR A 194 4.79 9.87 -4.33
C THR A 194 4.88 11.38 -4.53
N HIS A 195 3.86 12.14 -4.11
CA HIS A 195 3.78 13.58 -4.32
C HIS A 195 3.56 14.29 -3.00
N SER A 196 4.60 14.99 -2.55
CA SER A 196 4.53 15.89 -1.40
C SER A 196 4.43 17.33 -1.89
N LEU A 197 3.63 18.11 -1.17
CA LEU A 197 3.46 19.54 -1.35
C LEU A 197 4.06 20.26 -0.15
N LEU A 198 4.66 21.41 -0.40
CA LEU A 198 5.24 22.27 0.61
C LEU A 198 4.83 23.70 0.33
N SER A 199 4.43 24.42 1.37
CA SER A 199 4.20 25.86 1.34
C SER A 199 5.05 26.51 2.44
N VAL A 200 5.72 27.60 2.12
CA VAL A 200 6.64 28.25 3.06
C VAL A 200 6.76 29.73 2.75
N HIS A 201 6.86 30.56 3.79
CA HIS A 201 7.21 31.96 3.66
C HIS A 201 8.70 32.16 3.96
N VAL A 202 9.40 32.74 2.99
CA VAL A 202 10.85 32.99 3.07
C VAL A 202 11.05 34.50 3.17
N ALA A 203 11.73 34.94 4.24
CA ALA A 203 12.15 36.33 4.41
C ALA A 203 13.51 36.51 3.74
N THR A 204 13.64 37.51 2.86
CA THR A 204 14.86 37.82 2.12
C THR A 204 15.52 39.10 2.60
N GLU A 205 16.81 39.25 2.36
CA GLU A 205 17.54 40.51 2.61
C GLU A 205 16.99 41.64 1.72
N GLU A 206 17.01 42.89 2.19
CA GLU A 206 16.49 44.06 1.45
C GLU A 206 17.22 44.33 0.12
N ASP A 207 18.49 43.94 0.02
CA ASP A 207 19.34 44.12 -1.18
C ASP A 207 19.33 42.90 -2.11
N ALA A 208 18.62 41.83 -1.75
CA ALA A 208 18.57 40.59 -2.52
C ALA A 208 17.38 40.59 -3.49
N ASP A 209 17.63 40.16 -4.74
CA ASP A 209 16.56 39.90 -5.70
C ASP A 209 15.72 38.68 -5.27
N SER A 210 14.49 38.96 -4.80
CA SER A 210 13.56 37.98 -4.29
C SER A 210 13.19 36.89 -5.31
N GLN A 211 13.16 37.21 -6.62
CA GLN A 211 12.88 36.21 -7.66
C GLN A 211 14.04 35.23 -7.83
N ILE A 212 15.29 35.71 -7.71
CA ILE A 212 16.48 34.86 -7.81
C ILE A 212 16.54 33.91 -6.61
N VAL A 213 16.28 34.41 -5.40
CA VAL A 213 16.26 33.61 -4.17
C VAL A 213 15.17 32.54 -4.25
N LEU A 214 13.95 32.90 -4.67
CA LEU A 214 12.84 31.96 -4.82
C LEU A 214 13.13 30.87 -5.85
N ARG A 215 13.75 31.21 -6.99
CA ARG A 215 14.15 30.22 -8.01
C ARG A 215 15.20 29.24 -7.48
N LYS A 216 16.19 29.74 -6.73
CA LYS A 216 17.23 28.89 -6.10
C LYS A 216 16.63 27.95 -5.05
N ALA A 217 15.78 28.47 -4.17
CA ALA A 217 15.10 27.68 -3.15
C ALA A 217 14.20 26.60 -3.78
N THR A 218 13.40 26.96 -4.80
CA THR A 218 12.56 26.00 -5.54
C THR A 218 13.39 24.91 -6.22
N LYS A 219 14.54 25.27 -6.81
CA LYS A 219 15.43 24.30 -7.47
C LYS A 219 16.07 23.33 -6.46
N LEU A 220 16.42 23.82 -5.27
CA LEU A 220 16.98 23.02 -4.18
C LEU A 220 15.97 22.01 -3.62
N LEU A 221 14.71 22.42 -3.43
CA LEU A 221 13.65 21.55 -2.91
C LEU A 221 13.15 20.51 -3.93
N ARG A 222 13.42 20.71 -5.21
CA ARG A 222 13.02 19.81 -6.30
C ARG A 222 14.13 18.82 -6.71
N SER A 223 15.33 19.00 -6.16
CA SER A 223 16.49 18.12 -6.38
C SER A 223 16.51 16.97 -5.39
#